data_AF-A0A8H8DG16-F1
#
_entry.id   AF-A0A8H8DG16-F1
#
_cell.length_a   1.000
_cell.length_b   1.000
_cell.length_c   1.000
_cell.angle_alpha   90.00
_cell.angle_beta   90.00
_cell.angle_gamma   90.00
#
_symmetry.space_group_name_H-M   'P 1'
#
loop_
_entity.id
_entity.type
_entity.pdbx_description
1 polymer ?
#
loop_
_entity_poly.entity_id
_entity_poly.type
_entity_poly.pdbx_seq_one_letter_code
_entity_poly.pdbx_strand_id
1 'polypeptide(L)'
;MFDVTSRITYKNVPNWHRDLVRVCENIPIVLCGNKVDIKERKVKAKTITFHRKKNLQYYDISAKSNYNFEKPFLWLARKLVGNPNLEFVAAPALRPPEVALDQQTIADYEAQLASAAQQPLPEEDDDL
;
A
#
# COMPACT_ATOMS: atom_id res chain seq x y z
N MET A 1 -5.56 -5.71 -1.00
CA MET A 1 -5.79 -4.28 -1.37
C MET A 1 -6.96 -3.76 -0.56
N PHE A 2 -6.97 -2.50 -0.20
CA PHE A 2 -8.13 -1.83 0.41
C PHE A 2 -8.31 -0.42 -0.18
N ASP A 3 -9.42 0.23 0.15
CA ASP A 3 -9.79 1.56 -0.30
C ASP A 3 -9.60 2.57 0.85
N VAL A 4 -8.77 3.60 0.64
CA VAL A 4 -8.47 4.61 1.67
C VAL A 4 -9.68 5.48 2.02
N THR A 5 -10.72 5.51 1.18
CA THR A 5 -11.97 6.22 1.45
C THR A 5 -13.00 5.37 2.20
N SER A 6 -12.68 4.10 2.50
CA SER A 6 -13.63 3.16 3.11
C SER A 6 -12.99 2.34 4.24
N ARG A 7 -13.26 2.74 5.50
CA ARG A 7 -12.69 2.08 6.69
C ARG A 7 -12.98 0.59 6.77
N ILE A 8 -14.17 0.16 6.34
CA ILE A 8 -14.55 -1.26 6.37
C ILE A 8 -13.63 -2.13 5.49
N THR A 9 -13.12 -1.59 4.38
CA THR A 9 -12.21 -2.33 3.51
C THR A 9 -10.86 -2.58 4.19
N TYR A 10 -10.36 -1.63 4.98
CA TYR A 10 -9.16 -1.81 5.78
C TYR A 10 -9.38 -2.78 6.94
N LYS A 11 -10.52 -2.69 7.64
CA LYS A 11 -10.90 -3.65 8.70
C LYS A 11 -10.93 -5.10 8.23
N ASN A 12 -11.25 -5.34 6.96
CA ASN A 12 -11.28 -6.67 6.38
C ASN A 12 -9.91 -7.21 5.92
N VAL A 13 -8.85 -6.39 5.90
CA VAL A 13 -7.51 -6.82 5.46
C VAL A 13 -6.98 -8.02 6.23
N PRO A 14 -7.10 -8.12 7.57
CA PRO A 14 -6.65 -9.29 8.32
C PRO A 14 -7.33 -10.59 7.89
N ASN A 15 -8.63 -10.53 7.56
CA ASN A 15 -9.40 -11.69 7.08
C ASN A 15 -8.84 -12.18 5.73
N TRP A 16 -8.66 -11.27 4.77
CA TRP A 16 -8.06 -11.60 3.47
C TRP A 16 -6.65 -12.17 3.60
N HIS A 17 -5.84 -11.57 4.47
CA HIS A 17 -4.48 -12.07 4.72
C HIS A 17 -4.52 -13.48 5.31
N ARG A 18 -5.35 -13.72 6.34
CA ARG A 18 -5.51 -15.04 6.98
C ARG A 18 -5.89 -16.10 5.96
N ASP A 19 -6.89 -15.81 5.13
CA ASP A 19 -7.42 -16.78 4.17
C ASP A 19 -6.38 -17.07 3.06
N LEU A 20 -5.58 -16.07 2.66
CA LEU A 20 -4.47 -16.23 1.72
C LEU A 20 -3.34 -17.10 2.29
N VAL A 21 -2.81 -16.76 3.47
CA VAL A 21 -1.65 -17.47 4.06
C VAL A 21 -1.99 -18.88 4.53
N ARG A 22 -3.28 -19.18 4.73
CA ARG A 22 -3.76 -20.54 5.00
C ARG A 22 -3.52 -21.49 3.84
N VAL A 23 -3.47 -20.98 2.60
CA VAL A 23 -3.28 -21.79 1.39
C VAL A 23 -1.86 -21.63 0.84
N CYS A 24 -1.34 -20.40 0.85
CA CYS A 24 -0.02 -20.07 0.32
C CYS A 24 0.89 -19.57 1.44
N GLU A 25 1.74 -20.45 1.97
CA GLU A 25 2.69 -20.10 3.01
C GLU A 25 3.92 -19.38 2.42
N ASN A 26 4.49 -18.44 3.18
CA ASN A 26 5.78 -17.77 2.90
C ASN A 26 5.91 -17.05 1.54
N ILE A 27 4.81 -16.60 0.95
CA ILE A 27 4.85 -15.79 -0.27
C ILE A 27 5.10 -14.29 0.02
N PRO A 28 5.79 -13.55 -0.85
CA PRO A 28 5.91 -12.10 -0.73
C PRO A 28 4.55 -11.43 -1.00
N ILE A 29 4.11 -10.58 -0.09
CA ILE A 29 2.78 -9.91 -0.15
C ILE A 29 2.98 -8.40 -0.03
N VAL A 30 2.23 -7.65 -0.85
CA VAL A 30 2.15 -6.19 -0.79
C VAL A 30 0.72 -5.76 -0.42
N LEU A 31 0.63 -4.90 0.59
CA LEU A 31 -0.60 -4.21 0.97
C LEU A 31 -0.70 -2.88 0.23
N CYS A 32 -1.73 -2.72 -0.60
CA CYS A 32 -1.97 -1.49 -1.34
C CYS A 32 -3.20 -0.76 -0.80
N GLY A 33 -3.05 0.51 -0.43
CA GLY A 33 -4.15 1.44 -0.14
C GLY A 33 -4.50 2.24 -1.39
N ASN A 34 -5.63 1.92 -2.01
CA ASN A 34 -6.06 2.51 -3.28
C ASN A 34 -6.95 3.75 -3.08
N LYS A 35 -7.10 4.55 -4.15
CA LYS A 35 -7.93 5.77 -4.24
C LYS A 35 -7.38 6.99 -3.48
N VAL A 36 -6.06 7.12 -3.40
CA VAL A 36 -5.43 8.29 -2.76
C VAL A 36 -5.65 9.61 -3.53
N ASP A 37 -6.17 9.54 -4.76
CA ASP A 37 -6.66 10.70 -5.52
C ASP A 37 -7.88 11.39 -4.89
N ILE A 38 -8.61 10.70 -4.00
CA ILE A 38 -9.77 11.27 -3.32
C ILE A 38 -9.32 12.00 -2.05
N LYS A 39 -9.56 13.32 -2.01
CA LYS A 39 -9.18 14.20 -0.88
C LYS A 39 -9.74 13.72 0.47
N GLU A 40 -10.97 13.19 0.49
CA GLU A 40 -11.63 12.70 1.71
C GLU A 40 -11.11 11.31 2.13
N ARG A 41 -9.83 11.25 2.52
CA ARG A 41 -9.18 10.04 3.02
C ARG A 41 -9.71 9.66 4.41
N LYS A 42 -10.37 8.52 4.52
CA LYS A 42 -10.94 8.01 5.79
C LYS A 42 -9.99 7.10 6.58
N VAL A 43 -9.04 6.46 5.89
CA VAL A 43 -8.00 5.59 6.47
C VAL A 43 -6.65 6.31 6.35
N LYS A 44 -6.16 6.88 7.46
CA LYS A 44 -4.94 7.70 7.49
C LYS A 44 -3.68 6.84 7.62
N ALA A 45 -2.53 7.35 7.18
CA ALA A 45 -1.24 6.65 7.28
C ALA A 45 -0.97 6.06 8.68
N LYS A 46 -1.24 6.84 9.74
CA LYS A 46 -1.07 6.43 11.14
C LYS A 46 -1.90 5.20 11.55
N THR A 47 -3.07 5.01 10.93
CA THR A 47 -3.96 3.87 11.23
C THR A 47 -3.56 2.59 10.48
N ILE A 48 -2.68 2.70 9.48
CA ILE A 48 -2.30 1.59 8.62
C ILE A 48 -1.08 0.89 9.23
N THR A 49 -1.32 0.03 10.23
CA THR A 49 -0.27 -0.67 10.98
C THR A 49 -0.14 -2.16 10.63
N PHE A 50 -1.13 -2.74 9.95
CA PHE A 50 -1.19 -4.18 9.68
C PHE A 50 0.03 -4.71 8.93
N HIS A 51 0.53 -3.94 7.96
CA HIS A 51 1.71 -4.31 7.18
C HIS A 51 2.96 -4.47 8.05
N ARG A 52 3.15 -3.63 9.08
CA ARG A 52 4.26 -3.75 10.03
C ARG A 52 4.11 -4.99 10.92
N LYS A 53 2.88 -5.27 11.39
CA LYS A 53 2.59 -6.46 12.22
C LYS A 53 2.84 -7.78 11.47
N LYS A 54 2.66 -7.80 10.15
CA LYS A 54 2.84 -9.00 9.30
C LYS A 54 4.06 -8.95 8.38
N ASN A 55 4.95 -7.97 8.55
CA ASN A 55 6.13 -7.76 7.72
C ASN A 55 5.84 -7.70 6.20
N LEU A 56 4.75 -7.03 5.84
CA LEU A 56 4.32 -6.81 4.45
C LEU A 56 4.82 -5.45 3.98
N GLN A 57 5.06 -5.33 2.68
CA GLN A 57 5.32 -4.02 2.09
C GLN A 57 4.00 -3.25 1.92
N TYR A 58 4.01 -1.95 2.19
CA TYR A 58 2.86 -1.08 1.97
C TYR A 58 3.15 -0.01 0.91
N TYR A 59 2.15 0.28 0.06
CA TYR A 59 2.15 1.43 -0.84
C TYR A 59 0.77 2.09 -0.91
N ASP A 60 0.77 3.41 -0.89
CA ASP A 60 -0.35 4.24 -1.35
C ASP A 60 -0.36 4.22 -2.88
N ILE A 61 -1.50 3.89 -3.49
CA ILE A 61 -1.67 3.84 -4.95
C ILE A 61 -2.95 4.56 -5.38
N SER A 62 -2.98 4.99 -6.63
CA SER A 62 -4.23 5.35 -7.30
C SER A 62 -4.27 4.79 -8.71
N ALA A 63 -5.24 3.92 -8.95
CA ALA A 63 -5.52 3.40 -10.28
C ALA A 63 -6.02 4.48 -11.26
N LYS A 64 -6.58 5.60 -10.77
CA LYS A 64 -7.09 6.69 -11.61
C LYS A 64 -6.00 7.63 -12.09
N SER A 65 -5.01 7.91 -11.24
CA SER A 65 -3.90 8.80 -11.58
C SER A 65 -2.62 8.07 -11.99
N ASN A 66 -2.64 6.73 -12.01
CA ASN A 66 -1.47 5.86 -12.15
C ASN A 66 -0.39 6.06 -11.08
N TYR A 67 -0.72 6.74 -9.96
CA TYR A 67 0.24 7.00 -8.89
C TYR A 67 0.71 5.71 -8.22
N ASN A 68 2.03 5.54 -8.13
CA ASN A 68 2.73 4.39 -7.56
C ASN A 68 2.29 3.02 -8.12
N PHE A 69 1.66 2.99 -9.30
CA PHE A 69 1.13 1.76 -9.88
C PHE A 69 2.18 0.66 -10.02
N GLU A 70 3.42 1.04 -10.39
CA GLU A 70 4.52 0.10 -10.61
C GLU A 70 5.18 -0.41 -9.32
N LYS A 71 5.13 0.35 -8.21
CA LYS A 71 5.88 0.05 -6.99
C LYS A 71 5.56 -1.33 -6.39
N PRO A 72 4.28 -1.77 -6.29
CA PRO A 72 3.96 -3.12 -5.84
C PRO A 72 4.58 -4.21 -6.70
N PHE A 73 4.50 -4.07 -8.03
CA PHE A 73 5.04 -5.05 -8.97
C PHE A 73 6.56 -5.10 -8.92
N LEU A 74 7.21 -3.94 -8.86
CA LEU A 74 8.67 -3.85 -8.78
C LEU A 74 9.20 -4.51 -7.49
N TRP A 75 8.56 -4.25 -6.35
CA TRP A 75 8.94 -4.88 -5.09
C TRP A 75 8.76 -6.39 -5.12
N LEU A 76 7.63 -6.88 -5.66
CA LEU A 76 7.39 -8.31 -5.84
C LEU A 76 8.43 -8.94 -6.76
N ALA A 77 8.74 -8.31 -7.89
CA ALA A 77 9.76 -8.78 -8.83
C ALA A 77 11.13 -8.90 -8.16
N ARG A 78 11.56 -7.88 -7.41
CA ARG A 78 12.81 -7.90 -6.64
C ARG A 78 12.86 -9.05 -5.64
N LYS A 79 11.75 -9.32 -4.94
CA LYS A 79 11.66 -10.40 -3.94
C LYS A 79 11.63 -11.78 -4.57
N LEU A 80 10.88 -11.97 -5.66
CA LEU A 80 10.74 -13.25 -6.34
C LEU A 80 12.02 -13.64 -7.11
N VAL A 81 12.70 -12.67 -7.72
CA VAL A 81 13.95 -12.90 -8.47
C VAL A 81 15.17 -12.92 -7.54
N GLY A 82 15.06 -12.36 -6.33
CA GLY A 82 16.18 -12.23 -5.39
C GLY A 82 17.19 -11.16 -5.81
N ASN A 83 16.83 -10.25 -6.71
CA ASN A 83 17.69 -9.15 -7.17
C ASN A 83 17.14 -7.80 -6.67
N PRO A 84 17.78 -7.15 -5.68
CA PRO A 84 17.34 -5.85 -5.16
C PRO A 84 17.51 -4.71 -6.16
N ASN A 85 18.40 -4.85 -7.14
CA ASN A 85 18.72 -3.85 -8.16
C ASN A 85 17.88 -4.02 -9.44
N LEU A 86 16.88 -4.91 -9.43
CA LEU A 86 15.96 -5.05 -10.56
C LEU A 86 15.19 -3.74 -10.75
N GLU A 87 15.12 -3.26 -11.99
CA GLU A 87 14.39 -2.07 -12.41
C GLU A 87 13.58 -2.34 -13.66
N PHE A 88 12.47 -1.62 -13.83
CA PHE A 88 11.72 -1.65 -15.07
C PHE A 88 12.38 -0.72 -16.09
N VAL A 89 12.76 -1.28 -17.24
CA VAL A 89 13.44 -0.53 -18.32
C VAL A 89 12.49 0.36 -19.13
N ALA A 90 11.18 0.11 -19.02
CA ALA A 90 10.15 0.85 -19.72
C ALA A 90 8.87 0.86 -18.88
N ALA A 91 8.14 1.98 -18.94
CA ALA A 91 6.80 2.04 -18.40
C ALA A 91 5.86 1.17 -19.27
N PRO A 92 4.98 0.38 -18.66
CA PRO A 92 3.96 -0.34 -19.42
C PRO A 92 3.02 0.64 -20.12
N ALA A 93 2.38 0.20 -21.21
CA ALA A 93 1.36 0.99 -21.89
C ALA A 93 0.11 1.15 -21.00
N LEU A 94 0.11 2.19 -20.17
CA LEU A 94 -1.00 2.52 -19.30
C LEU A 94 -2.02 3.40 -20.02
N ARG A 95 -3.29 3.25 -19.64
CA ARG A 95 -4.31 4.23 -20.02
C ARG A 95 -3.92 5.60 -19.44
N PRO A 96 -4.15 6.71 -20.18
CA PRO A 96 -3.93 8.04 -19.66
C PRO A 96 -4.63 8.22 -18.31
N PRO A 97 -4.02 8.93 -17.35
CA PRO A 97 -4.62 9.16 -16.04
C PRO A 97 -5.92 9.97 -16.19
N GLU A 98 -6.97 9.54 -15.51
CA GLU A 98 -8.26 10.25 -15.49
C GLU A 98 -8.20 11.50 -14.59
N VAL A 99 -7.29 11.49 -13.61
CA VAL A 99 -7.11 12.57 -12.62
C VAL A 99 -5.62 12.73 -12.37
N ALA A 100 -5.13 13.97 -12.30
CA ALA A 100 -3.78 14.26 -11.84
C ALA A 100 -3.78 14.44 -10.31
N LEU A 101 -2.87 13.75 -9.62
CA LEU A 101 -2.50 14.09 -8.25
C LEU A 101 -1.51 15.25 -8.30
N ASP A 102 -1.76 16.28 -7.49
CA ASP A 102 -0.85 17.40 -7.32
C ASP A 102 0.41 16.98 -6.55
N GLN A 103 1.55 17.59 -6.90
CA GLN A 103 2.84 17.29 -6.28
C GLN A 103 2.85 17.53 -4.78
N GLN A 104 2.10 18.54 -4.30
CA GLN A 104 1.99 18.85 -2.88
C GLN A 104 1.30 17.70 -2.12
N THR A 105 0.15 17.22 -2.60
CA THR A 105 -0.54 16.07 -2.00
C THR A 105 0.32 14.81 -2.01
N ILE A 106 1.09 14.57 -3.08
CA ILE A 106 2.04 13.44 -3.14
C ILE A 106 3.07 13.54 -2.02
N ALA A 107 3.74 14.70 -1.90
CA ALA A 107 4.74 14.94 -0.87
C ALA A 107 4.16 14.82 0.55
N ASP A 108 2.94 15.32 0.75
CA ASP A 108 2.25 15.22 2.04
C ASP A 108 1.95 13.76 2.43
N TYR A 109 1.52 12.92 1.47
CA TYR A 109 1.30 11.50 1.75
C TYR A 109 2.60 10.75 2.03
N GLU A 110 3.66 11.01 1.26
CA GLU A 110 4.97 10.41 1.51
C GLU A 110 5.53 10.80 2.88
N ALA A 111 5.42 12.08 3.26
CA ALA A 111 5.83 12.57 4.58
C ALA A 111 5.00 11.94 5.71
N GLN A 112 3.68 11.80 5.53
CA GLN A 112 2.81 11.14 6.51
C GLN A 112 3.14 9.66 6.68
N LEU A 113 3.47 8.95 5.59
CA LEU A 113 3.89 7.55 5.64
C LEU A 113 5.26 7.40 6.32
N ALA A 114 6.23 8.26 5.99
CA ALA A 114 7.53 8.26 6.64
C ALA A 114 7.42 8.53 8.15
N SER A 115 6.59 9.50 8.54
CA SER A 115 6.30 9.80 9.95
C SER A 115 5.63 8.61 10.64
N ALA A 116 4.61 8.00 10.03
CA ALA A 116 3.91 6.85 10.60
C ALA A 116 4.81 5.61 10.76
N ALA A 117 5.79 5.42 9.87
CA ALA A 117 6.76 4.34 9.96
C ALA A 117 7.70 4.46 11.17
N GLN A 118 7.99 5.69 11.61
CA GLN A 118 8.83 5.99 12.78
C GLN A 118 8.08 5.88 14.11
N GLN A 119 6.74 5.92 14.10
CA GLN A 119 5.95 5.78 15.32
C GLN A 119 5.96 4.35 15.84
N PRO A 120 5.95 4.12 17.17
CA PRO A 120 5.79 2.78 17.72
C PRO A 120 4.45 2.19 17.27
N LEU A 121 4.38 0.85 17.19
CA LEU A 121 3.10 0.19 16.96
C LEU A 121 2.22 0.36 18.19
N PRO A 122 0.92 0.65 18.02
CA PRO A 122 -0.02 0.61 19.15
C PRO A 122 -0.02 -0.80 19.76
N GLU A 123 -0.14 -0.88 21.08
CA GLU A 123 -0.24 -2.12 21.83
C GLU A 123 -1.43 -2.96 21.33
N GLU A 124 -1.35 -4.28 21.45
CA GLU A 124 -2.28 -5.23 20.79
C GLU A 124 -3.74 -5.11 21.25
N ASP A 125 -4.01 -4.41 22.36
CA ASP A 125 -5.31 -4.34 23.04
C ASP A 125 -6.25 -3.21 22.60
N ASP A 126 -5.85 -2.31 21.69
CA ASP A 126 -6.81 -1.37 21.08
C ASP A 126 -7.54 -2.04 19.89
N ASP A 127 -8.46 -2.94 20.26
CA ASP A 127 -9.59 -3.51 19.50
C ASP A 127 -9.59 -3.34 17.96
N LEU A 128 -9.33 -4.45 17.25
CA LEU A 128 -9.72 -4.67 15.86
C LEU A 128 -11.16 -5.19 15.76
#